data_AF-A0A0D3FPJ5-F1
#
_entry.id   AF-A0A0D3FPJ5-F1
#
_cell.length_a   1.000
_cell.length_b   1.000
_cell.length_c   1.000
_cell.angle_alpha   90.00
_cell.angle_beta   90.00
_cell.angle_gamma   90.00
#
_symmetry.space_group_name_H-M   'P 1'
#
loop_
_entity.id
_entity.type
_entity.pdbx_description
1 polymer ?
#
loop_
_entity_poly.entity_id
_entity_poly.type
_entity_poly.pdbx_seq_one_letter_code
_entity_poly.pdbx_strand_id
1 'polypeptide(L)'
;MPSPTCYLLLNPAASRSHHRPRLPLPAAAPPRRRVHVSCDARRTGGGGGGGGVKREAIPAGTGKAKKQVVFFDAAPPVSQRGGGGGGEGEGEGEGKVARRKKENAALGLVRRLTKRTLSLLSNLPLAISEMFAIAALMALGTVIDQGEAPSYYFEKFPEDNPVFGFITWRWILTPGFDHMFSSPVFLGLLALLAASLMACTYTTQIPIVKVARRWSFMHSAGSIRKQEFAESLPRASIQDLGVILMGYGYEVFTKGPSLYAFKGLAGRFAPIGVHIAMIFIMAGATLSATGSFKGSVDVPQGLNFVIGDVMKPKGVLSFAPDVFNTEVHVNRFYMEYYDSGEVSQFYSDLSLFDLDGKEVMRKTIKVNDPLRYGGVTIYQTDWGFSALQVKKNGEGPFNLAMAPLKLNGDKKLFGTLLPLENSGSSNVKGISMLARDLQSIVLYDQEGKFVGVRRPSSKLPIEIDGNEIVIEDAIGSTGLDLKTDPGIPIVYAGFGALMLTTCISYLSHSQIWALQDGSTVVIGGKTNRAKLEFSEEMNRLLDKVPELISVNENKIDSKQSAT
;
A
#
# COMPACT_ATOMS: atom_id res chain seq x y z
N MET A 1 -16.46 -15.09 8.11
CA MET A 1 -17.23 -13.82 8.03
C MET A 1 -16.79 -13.01 6.82
N PRO A 2 -17.69 -12.66 5.88
CA PRO A 2 -17.30 -11.91 4.69
C PRO A 2 -16.99 -10.44 5.02
N SER A 3 -16.07 -9.88 4.23
CA SER A 3 -15.55 -8.51 4.28
C SER A 3 -16.64 -7.41 4.33
N PRO A 4 -16.38 -6.23 4.95
CA PRO A 4 -17.34 -5.12 5.06
C PRO A 4 -17.74 -4.44 3.73
N THR A 5 -17.29 -4.96 2.59
CA THR A 5 -17.49 -4.36 1.26
C THR A 5 -18.86 -4.68 0.64
N CYS A 6 -19.66 -5.57 1.25
CA CYS A 6 -20.93 -6.02 0.66
C CYS A 6 -22.16 -5.13 0.94
N TYR A 7 -22.06 -4.06 1.73
CA TYR A 7 -23.22 -3.24 2.07
C TYR A 7 -23.65 -2.20 1.01
N LEU A 8 -22.92 -2.06 -0.11
CA LEU A 8 -23.19 -1.02 -1.11
C LEU A 8 -23.88 -1.48 -2.39
N LEU A 9 -24.23 -2.77 -2.52
CA LEU A 9 -24.91 -3.29 -3.71
C LEU A 9 -26.00 -4.25 -3.26
N LEU A 10 -27.20 -3.74 -2.96
CA LEU A 10 -28.49 -4.45 -3.05
C LEU A 10 -29.64 -3.52 -2.63
N ASN A 11 -30.13 -2.69 -3.55
CA ASN A 11 -31.55 -2.30 -3.55
C ASN A 11 -32.00 -1.78 -4.94
N PRO A 12 -32.68 -2.59 -5.76
CA PRO A 12 -33.32 -2.14 -6.99
C PRO A 12 -34.84 -2.08 -6.77
N ALA A 13 -35.37 -0.97 -6.25
CA ALA A 13 -36.73 -0.46 -6.50
C ALA A 13 -37.13 0.60 -5.46
N ALA A 14 -36.97 1.87 -5.83
CA ALA A 14 -37.83 2.94 -5.31
C ALA A 14 -37.87 4.05 -6.37
N SER A 15 -38.88 3.99 -7.24
CA SER A 15 -39.24 5.09 -8.13
C SER A 15 -39.72 6.28 -7.29
N ARG A 16 -38.91 7.34 -7.20
CA ARG A 16 -39.41 8.68 -6.87
C ARG A 16 -38.74 9.73 -7.76
N SER A 17 -39.61 10.38 -8.53
CA SER A 17 -39.37 11.59 -9.29
C SER A 17 -38.90 12.72 -8.37
N HIS A 18 -37.67 13.17 -8.55
CA HIS A 18 -37.20 14.45 -8.02
C HIS A 18 -36.66 15.31 -9.16
N HIS A 19 -37.31 16.46 -9.34
CA HIS A 19 -36.88 17.56 -10.18
C HIS A 19 -35.41 17.92 -9.89
N ARG A 20 -34.56 17.89 -10.92
CA ARG A 20 -33.23 18.53 -10.88
C ARG A 20 -33.42 20.05 -10.86
N PRO A 21 -32.78 20.80 -9.94
CA PRO A 21 -32.54 22.22 -10.18
C PRO A 21 -31.52 22.36 -11.31
N ARG A 22 -31.84 23.16 -12.33
CA ARG A 22 -30.88 23.56 -13.37
C ARG A 22 -29.83 24.47 -12.72
N LEU A 23 -28.56 24.08 -12.79
CA LEU A 23 -27.42 24.97 -12.55
C LEU A 23 -27.38 26.04 -13.66
N PRO A 24 -27.12 27.32 -13.35
CA PRO A 24 -26.95 28.35 -14.37
C PRO A 24 -25.63 28.15 -15.13
N LEU A 25 -25.70 28.27 -16.46
CA LEU A 25 -24.56 28.29 -17.37
C LEU A 25 -23.61 29.46 -17.01
N PRO A 26 -22.27 29.29 -17.09
CA PRO A 26 -21.35 30.40 -16.92
C PRO A 26 -21.49 31.38 -18.10
N ALA A 27 -21.62 32.67 -17.77
CA ALA A 27 -21.69 33.76 -18.73
C ALA A 27 -20.39 33.86 -19.57
N ALA A 28 -20.54 34.18 -20.86
CA ALA A 28 -19.46 34.39 -21.80
C ALA A 28 -18.48 35.48 -21.33
N ALA A 29 -17.18 35.21 -21.43
CA ALA A 29 -16.13 36.17 -21.12
C ALA A 29 -16.09 37.32 -22.15
N PRO A 30 -15.85 38.58 -21.73
CA PRO A 30 -15.75 39.71 -22.64
C PRO A 30 -14.42 39.68 -23.44
N PRO A 31 -14.37 40.30 -24.63
CA PRO A 31 -13.19 40.26 -25.49
C PRO A 31 -12.03 41.06 -24.90
N ARG A 32 -10.83 40.48 -24.89
CA ARG A 32 -9.59 41.14 -24.45
C ARG A 32 -9.27 42.33 -25.36
N ARG A 33 -9.20 43.53 -24.78
CA ARG A 33 -8.67 44.75 -25.42
C ARG A 33 -7.22 44.53 -25.87
N ARG A 34 -6.95 44.75 -27.15
CA ARG A 34 -5.60 44.99 -27.69
C ARG A 34 -5.06 46.30 -27.09
N VAL A 35 -3.91 46.24 -26.42
CA VAL A 35 -3.13 47.43 -26.09
C VAL A 35 -2.23 47.71 -27.29
N HIS A 36 -2.58 48.75 -28.05
CA HIS A 36 -1.67 49.45 -28.95
C HIS A 36 -0.66 50.23 -28.11
N VAL A 37 0.63 50.00 -28.31
CA VAL A 37 1.67 50.95 -27.87
C VAL A 37 2.12 51.72 -29.11
N SER A 38 1.78 53.01 -29.11
CA SER A 38 2.17 54.00 -30.10
C SER A 38 3.58 54.49 -29.81
N CYS A 39 4.43 54.47 -30.83
CA CYS A 39 5.65 55.26 -30.86
C CYS A 39 5.26 56.72 -31.06
N ASP A 40 5.73 57.61 -30.19
CA ASP A 40 5.88 59.02 -30.55
C ASP A 40 7.11 59.61 -29.87
N ALA A 41 7.92 60.26 -30.71
CA ALA A 41 9.15 60.92 -30.37
C ALA A 41 8.89 62.39 -30.01
N ARG A 42 9.67 62.96 -29.07
CA ARG A 42 9.99 64.40 -29.07
C ARG A 42 11.44 64.66 -28.65
N ARG A 43 12.06 65.50 -29.47
CA ARG A 43 13.42 66.09 -29.40
C ARG A 43 13.53 67.14 -28.30
N THR A 44 14.73 67.25 -27.72
CA THR A 44 15.56 68.48 -27.54
C THR A 44 16.96 68.00 -27.11
N GLY A 45 18.03 68.16 -27.91
CA GLY A 45 19.00 69.28 -27.88
C GLY A 45 19.90 69.17 -26.64
N GLY A 46 21.22 68.98 -26.65
CA GLY A 46 22.33 69.29 -27.55
C GLY A 46 23.59 69.37 -26.66
N GLY A 47 24.80 69.11 -27.20
CA GLY A 47 26.07 69.33 -26.50
C GLY A 47 26.98 68.10 -26.44
N GLY A 48 28.12 68.17 -27.16
CA GLY A 48 29.04 67.07 -27.38
C GLY A 48 30.11 66.85 -26.31
N GLY A 49 30.93 65.82 -26.53
CA GLY A 49 32.14 65.53 -25.75
C GLY A 49 32.43 64.03 -25.78
N GLY A 50 33.50 63.64 -26.50
CA GLY A 50 33.91 62.24 -26.64
C GLY A 50 34.59 61.64 -25.40
N GLY A 51 34.71 60.32 -25.39
CA GLY A 51 35.67 59.59 -24.56
C GLY A 51 35.10 58.39 -23.80
N GLY A 52 35.66 57.21 -24.10
CA GLY A 52 36.04 56.23 -23.08
C GLY A 52 34.96 55.41 -22.35
N VAL A 53 34.89 54.12 -22.72
CA VAL A 53 34.64 52.93 -21.88
C VAL A 53 34.20 53.18 -20.42
N LYS A 54 33.03 52.62 -20.05
CA LYS A 54 32.81 52.01 -18.72
C LYS A 54 31.67 50.99 -18.77
N ARG A 55 31.97 49.78 -18.28
CA ARG A 55 31.01 48.77 -17.86
C ARG A 55 30.34 49.25 -16.59
N GLU A 56 29.02 49.10 -16.49
CA GLU A 56 28.32 49.07 -15.21
C GLU A 56 27.34 47.90 -15.16
N ALA A 57 27.42 47.20 -14.02
CA ALA A 57 26.69 45.99 -13.68
C ALA A 57 25.42 46.35 -12.88
N ILE A 58 24.40 45.49 -12.98
CA ILE A 58 23.22 45.49 -12.11
C ILE A 58 23.17 44.11 -11.42
N PRO A 59 22.84 44.02 -10.11
CA PRO A 59 23.37 42.98 -9.22
C PRO A 59 22.59 41.66 -9.24
N ALA A 60 23.27 40.63 -8.72
CA ALA A 60 22.85 39.25 -8.64
C ALA A 60 21.73 39.00 -7.60
N GLY A 61 20.64 38.38 -8.04
CA GLY A 61 19.73 37.60 -7.20
C GLY A 61 20.15 36.13 -7.20
N THR A 62 20.45 35.62 -6.01
CA THR A 62 21.05 34.33 -5.69
C THR A 62 20.14 33.13 -5.95
N GLY A 63 20.68 32.06 -6.55
CA GLY A 63 20.08 30.72 -6.48
C GLY A 63 20.05 29.91 -7.79
N LYS A 64 21.17 29.77 -8.51
CA LYS A 64 21.32 28.70 -9.52
C LYS A 64 22.60 27.94 -9.25
N ALA A 65 22.46 26.66 -8.91
CA ALA A 65 23.54 25.69 -8.92
C ALA A 65 24.21 25.72 -10.29
N LYS A 66 25.48 26.12 -10.33
CA LYS A 66 26.31 26.10 -11.53
C LYS A 66 26.46 24.65 -11.97
N LYS A 67 25.75 24.23 -13.02
CA LYS A 67 26.10 23.01 -13.77
C LYS A 67 27.43 23.28 -14.47
N GLN A 68 28.49 22.75 -13.89
CA GLN A 68 29.84 22.86 -14.41
C GLN A 68 30.02 21.81 -15.51
N VAL A 69 30.54 22.21 -16.67
CA VAL A 69 31.01 21.28 -17.70
C VAL A 69 32.25 20.60 -17.13
N VAL A 70 32.16 19.30 -16.85
CA VAL A 70 33.32 18.53 -16.36
C VAL A 70 34.01 17.89 -17.55
N PHE A 71 35.13 18.48 -17.94
CA PHE A 71 36.08 17.85 -18.87
C PHE A 71 36.88 16.80 -18.07
N PHE A 72 36.70 15.52 -18.39
CA PHE A 72 37.57 14.45 -17.90
C PHE A 72 38.54 14.06 -19.02
N ASP A 73 39.81 14.45 -18.87
CA ASP A 73 40.89 14.05 -19.78
C ASP A 73 41.39 12.60 -19.58
N ALA A 74 40.80 11.84 -18.66
CA ALA A 74 41.15 10.44 -18.48
C ALA A 74 39.96 9.60 -18.02
N ALA A 75 39.76 8.46 -18.69
CA ALA A 75 38.89 7.41 -18.18
C ALA A 75 39.59 6.72 -16.98
N PRO A 76 38.86 6.29 -15.94
CA PRO A 76 39.44 5.44 -14.90
C PRO A 76 39.95 4.14 -15.54
N PRO A 77 41.06 3.56 -15.04
CA PRO A 77 41.69 2.42 -15.68
C PRO A 77 40.74 1.22 -15.71
N VAL A 78 40.66 0.57 -16.87
CA VAL A 78 40.11 -0.77 -17.02
C VAL A 78 40.99 -1.68 -16.18
N SER A 79 40.44 -2.31 -15.13
CA SER A 79 41.16 -3.30 -14.35
C SER A 79 41.44 -4.52 -15.23
N GLN A 80 42.60 -4.52 -15.88
CA GLN A 80 43.15 -5.67 -16.57
C GLN A 80 43.58 -6.66 -15.47
N ARG A 81 42.97 -7.85 -15.49
CA ARG A 81 43.31 -8.92 -14.57
C ARG A 81 44.69 -9.44 -14.98
N GLY A 82 45.75 -8.93 -14.34
CA GLY A 82 47.12 -9.33 -14.60
C GLY A 82 47.31 -10.83 -14.38
N GLY A 83 47.81 -11.51 -15.42
CA GLY A 83 48.38 -12.85 -15.29
C GLY A 83 49.69 -12.75 -14.53
N GLY A 84 49.79 -13.46 -13.41
CA GLY A 84 51.03 -13.63 -12.68
C GLY A 84 51.85 -14.75 -13.32
N GLY A 85 52.95 -14.36 -13.97
CA GLY A 85 54.06 -15.25 -14.32
C GLY A 85 54.80 -15.70 -13.06
N GLY A 86 55.30 -16.93 -13.10
CA GLY A 86 55.95 -17.61 -11.98
C GLY A 86 57.32 -17.07 -11.62
N GLY A 87 57.69 -17.32 -10.37
CA GLY A 87 59.03 -17.20 -9.81
C GLY A 87 59.11 -18.17 -8.62
N GLU A 88 60.13 -19.00 -8.64
CA GLU A 88 60.36 -20.19 -7.81
C GLU A 88 60.67 -19.86 -6.34
N GLY A 89 60.36 -20.81 -5.47
CA GLY A 89 60.70 -20.82 -4.05
C GLY A 89 60.33 -22.16 -3.46
N GLU A 90 61.30 -23.07 -3.40
CA GLU A 90 61.20 -24.41 -2.83
C GLU A 90 61.04 -24.37 -1.29
N GLY A 91 60.39 -25.41 -0.76
CA GLY A 91 60.46 -25.79 0.66
C GLY A 91 59.16 -25.57 1.45
N GLU A 92 58.57 -26.68 1.92
CA GLU A 92 57.45 -26.79 2.88
C GLU A 92 56.03 -26.53 2.35
N GLY A 93 55.35 -27.57 1.81
CA GLY A 93 54.00 -27.35 1.25
C GLY A 93 53.01 -28.49 1.08
N GLU A 94 53.33 -29.77 1.29
CA GLU A 94 52.39 -30.83 0.83
C GLU A 94 51.07 -30.90 1.62
N GLY A 95 51.10 -30.71 2.95
CA GLY A 95 49.88 -30.72 3.78
C GLY A 95 48.98 -29.48 3.61
N LYS A 96 49.57 -28.29 3.38
CA LYS A 96 48.82 -27.04 3.16
C LYS A 96 48.25 -26.95 1.74
N VAL A 97 48.94 -27.49 0.74
CA VAL A 97 48.47 -27.53 -0.66
C VAL A 97 47.29 -28.48 -0.82
N ALA A 98 47.31 -29.66 -0.20
CA ALA A 98 46.19 -30.61 -0.25
C ALA A 98 44.91 -30.06 0.42
N ARG A 99 45.05 -29.39 1.57
CA ARG A 99 43.93 -28.74 2.28
C ARG A 99 43.35 -27.56 1.48
N ARG A 100 44.21 -26.70 0.90
CA ARG A 100 43.79 -25.62 -0.03
C ARG A 100 43.11 -26.16 -1.29
N LYS A 101 43.56 -27.28 -1.85
CA LYS A 101 42.95 -27.89 -3.05
C LYS A 101 41.56 -28.46 -2.75
N LYS A 102 41.36 -29.05 -1.56
CA LYS A 102 40.07 -29.55 -1.08
C LYS A 102 39.08 -28.42 -0.74
N GLU A 103 39.57 -27.34 -0.10
CA GLU A 103 38.78 -26.12 0.13
C GLU A 103 38.39 -25.42 -1.19
N ASN A 104 39.31 -25.32 -2.15
CA ASN A 104 39.01 -24.76 -3.48
C ASN A 104 38.03 -25.64 -4.29
N ALA A 105 38.08 -26.97 -4.13
CA ALA A 105 37.13 -27.89 -4.76
C ALA A 105 35.74 -27.79 -4.12
N ALA A 106 35.65 -27.72 -2.79
CA ALA A 106 34.41 -27.52 -2.05
C ALA A 106 33.79 -26.15 -2.39
N LEU A 107 34.59 -25.08 -2.38
CA LEU A 107 34.17 -23.74 -2.79
C LEU A 107 33.71 -23.72 -4.27
N GLY A 108 34.40 -24.47 -5.15
CA GLY A 108 34.04 -24.63 -6.56
C GLY A 108 32.75 -25.42 -6.78
N LEU A 109 32.44 -26.39 -5.91
CA LEU A 109 31.18 -27.14 -5.90
C LEU A 109 30.03 -26.26 -5.40
N VAL A 110 30.22 -25.57 -4.27
CA VAL A 110 29.25 -24.61 -3.71
C VAL A 110 28.95 -23.51 -4.73
N ARG A 111 29.96 -22.98 -5.42
CA ARG A 111 29.76 -21.96 -6.47
C ARG A 111 29.00 -22.49 -7.70
N ARG A 112 29.16 -23.77 -8.04
CA ARG A 112 28.40 -24.41 -9.13
C ARG A 112 26.94 -24.67 -8.73
N LEU A 113 26.74 -25.17 -7.51
CA LEU A 113 25.42 -25.40 -6.93
C LEU A 113 24.63 -24.09 -6.82
N THR A 114 25.22 -23.06 -6.19
CA THR A 114 24.59 -21.73 -6.07
C THR A 114 24.23 -21.10 -7.42
N LYS A 115 25.10 -21.21 -8.43
CA LYS A 115 24.78 -20.77 -9.80
C LYS A 115 23.60 -21.54 -10.41
N ARG A 116 23.57 -22.86 -10.22
CA ARG A 116 22.48 -23.70 -10.75
C ARG A 116 21.16 -23.37 -10.06
N THR A 117 21.16 -23.22 -8.73
CA THR A 117 19.97 -22.83 -7.96
C THR A 117 19.49 -21.44 -8.35
N LEU A 118 20.39 -20.45 -8.46
CA LEU A 118 20.04 -19.11 -8.92
C LEU A 118 19.45 -19.13 -10.33
N SER A 119 20.00 -19.93 -11.25
CA SER A 119 19.48 -20.06 -12.60
C SER A 119 18.07 -20.65 -12.64
N LEU A 120 17.78 -21.64 -11.78
CA LEU A 120 16.45 -22.23 -11.67
C LEU A 120 15.44 -21.24 -11.08
N LEU A 121 15.83 -20.55 -9.99
CA LEU A 121 14.99 -19.56 -9.32
C LEU A 121 14.75 -18.30 -10.17
N SER A 122 15.70 -17.88 -10.99
CA SER A 122 15.53 -16.71 -11.86
C SER A 122 14.72 -16.98 -13.13
N ASN A 123 14.02 -18.12 -13.23
CA ASN A 123 13.27 -18.52 -14.41
C ASN A 123 11.87 -17.86 -14.45
N LEU A 124 11.55 -17.15 -15.53
CA LEU A 124 10.30 -16.40 -15.65
C LEU A 124 9.04 -17.30 -15.61
N PRO A 125 8.94 -18.41 -16.39
CA PRO A 125 7.88 -19.40 -16.24
C PRO A 125 7.66 -19.92 -14.82
N LEU A 126 8.73 -20.11 -14.04
CA LEU A 126 8.62 -20.56 -12.65
C LEU A 126 7.92 -19.49 -11.80
N ALA A 127 8.39 -18.25 -11.86
CA ALA A 127 7.78 -17.14 -11.13
C ALA A 127 6.30 -16.94 -11.49
N ILE A 128 5.95 -17.03 -12.78
CA ILE A 128 4.55 -16.96 -13.23
C ILE A 128 3.73 -18.11 -12.65
N SER A 129 4.27 -19.33 -12.63
CA SER A 129 3.59 -20.50 -12.07
C SER A 129 3.40 -20.38 -10.56
N GLU A 130 4.39 -19.87 -9.83
CA GLU A 130 4.30 -19.57 -8.39
C GLU A 130 3.19 -18.56 -8.10
N MET A 131 3.08 -17.49 -8.90
CA MET A 131 2.01 -16.50 -8.77
C MET A 131 0.62 -17.13 -8.98
N PHE A 132 0.46 -17.98 -10.00
CA PHE A 132 -0.81 -18.69 -10.23
C PHE A 132 -1.14 -19.67 -9.09
N ALA A 133 -0.15 -20.40 -8.58
CA ALA A 133 -0.34 -21.31 -7.45
C ALA A 133 -0.78 -20.57 -6.18
N ILE A 134 -0.15 -19.44 -5.86
CA ILE A 134 -0.53 -18.59 -4.74
C ILE A 134 -1.96 -18.06 -4.94
N ALA A 135 -2.29 -17.55 -6.13
CA ALA A 135 -3.63 -17.05 -6.43
C ALA A 135 -4.71 -18.15 -6.29
N ALA A 136 -4.42 -19.37 -6.74
CA ALA A 136 -5.32 -20.51 -6.59
C ALA A 136 -5.55 -20.87 -5.12
N LEU A 137 -4.50 -20.86 -4.28
CA LEU A 137 -4.64 -21.08 -2.84
C LEU A 137 -5.42 -19.96 -2.16
N MET A 138 -5.24 -18.69 -2.56
CA MET A 138 -6.05 -17.58 -2.04
C MET A 138 -7.54 -17.76 -2.38
N ALA A 139 -7.84 -18.18 -3.60
CA ALA A 139 -9.22 -18.48 -4.01
C ALA A 139 -9.80 -19.65 -3.19
N LEU A 140 -9.03 -20.73 -3.01
CA LEU A 140 -9.43 -21.87 -2.19
C LEU A 140 -9.69 -21.48 -0.73
N GLY A 141 -8.81 -20.68 -0.12
CA GLY A 141 -8.97 -20.18 1.24
C GLY A 141 -10.14 -19.21 1.41
N THR A 142 -10.69 -18.66 0.32
CA THR A 142 -11.91 -17.86 0.34
C THR A 142 -13.17 -18.73 0.28
N VAL A 143 -13.10 -19.89 -0.39
CA VAL A 143 -14.20 -20.84 -0.51
C VAL A 143 -14.38 -21.67 0.77
N ILE A 144 -13.28 -22.01 1.44
CA ILE A 144 -13.29 -22.77 2.70
C ILE A 144 -13.45 -21.80 3.87
N ASP A 145 -14.46 -22.01 4.71
CA ASP A 145 -14.61 -21.24 5.96
C ASP A 145 -13.38 -21.40 6.84
N GLN A 146 -12.81 -20.29 7.29
CA GLN A 146 -11.50 -20.26 7.95
C GLN A 146 -11.65 -20.16 9.48
N GLY A 147 -10.86 -20.95 10.22
CA GLY A 147 -10.76 -20.87 11.67
C GLY A 147 -11.96 -21.40 12.46
N GLU A 148 -12.80 -22.24 11.84
CA GLU A 148 -13.90 -22.91 12.52
C GLU A 148 -13.41 -24.07 13.39
N ALA A 149 -14.28 -24.60 14.25
CA ALA A 149 -13.95 -25.77 15.07
C ALA A 149 -13.76 -27.03 14.21
N PRO A 150 -12.89 -27.99 14.58
CA PRO A 150 -12.70 -29.23 13.82
C PRO A 150 -13.99 -30.00 13.50
N SER A 151 -14.97 -30.00 14.42
CA SER A 151 -16.28 -30.65 14.23
C SER A 151 -17.04 -30.09 13.03
N TYR A 152 -16.94 -28.78 12.79
CA TYR A 152 -17.54 -28.14 11.62
C TYR A 152 -17.04 -28.77 10.31
N TYR A 153 -15.73 -29.00 10.21
CA TYR A 153 -15.13 -29.60 9.02
C TYR A 153 -15.45 -31.08 8.89
N PHE A 154 -15.58 -31.82 10.00
CA PHE A 154 -15.99 -33.22 9.98
C PHE A 154 -17.41 -33.39 9.42
N GLU A 155 -18.32 -32.49 9.79
CA GLU A 155 -19.70 -32.49 9.29
C GLU A 155 -19.78 -32.04 7.82
N LYS A 156 -19.04 -31.00 7.44
CA LYS A 156 -19.10 -30.42 6.09
C LYS A 156 -18.31 -31.22 5.03
N PHE A 157 -17.25 -31.91 5.44
CA PHE A 157 -16.37 -32.69 4.57
C PHE A 157 -16.15 -34.11 5.11
N PRO A 158 -17.23 -34.92 5.23
CA PRO A 158 -17.16 -36.24 5.83
C PRO A 158 -16.33 -37.23 4.99
N GLU A 159 -15.76 -38.25 5.64
CA GLU A 159 -15.02 -39.31 4.94
C GLU A 159 -15.93 -40.27 4.18
N ASP A 160 -17.13 -40.51 4.70
CA ASP A 160 -18.08 -41.47 4.13
C ASP A 160 -18.74 -40.97 2.84
N ASN A 161 -18.82 -39.64 2.66
CA ASN A 161 -19.31 -39.02 1.44
C ASN A 161 -18.44 -37.80 1.07
N PRO A 162 -17.24 -38.04 0.52
CA PRO A 162 -16.30 -36.97 0.20
C PRO A 162 -16.86 -36.01 -0.87
N VAL A 163 -16.57 -34.72 -0.72
CA VAL A 163 -16.92 -33.72 -1.73
C VAL A 163 -16.14 -34.01 -3.01
N PHE A 164 -16.81 -34.03 -4.16
CA PHE A 164 -16.26 -34.46 -5.46
C PHE A 164 -15.67 -35.88 -5.48
N GLY A 165 -16.00 -36.73 -4.49
CA GLY A 165 -15.56 -38.13 -4.42
C GLY A 165 -14.15 -38.36 -3.85
N PHE A 166 -13.44 -37.32 -3.42
CA PHE A 166 -12.11 -37.46 -2.80
C PHE A 166 -11.75 -36.40 -1.75
N ILE A 167 -12.45 -35.27 -1.69
CA ILE A 167 -12.14 -34.19 -0.74
C ILE A 167 -12.82 -34.48 0.59
N THR A 168 -12.00 -34.75 1.60
CA THR A 168 -12.40 -34.97 2.99
C THR A 168 -11.78 -33.91 3.89
N TRP A 169 -12.23 -33.83 5.15
CA TRP A 169 -11.67 -32.93 6.16
C TRP A 169 -10.14 -33.07 6.30
N ARG A 170 -9.55 -34.25 6.02
CA ARG A 170 -8.10 -34.49 6.08
C ARG A 170 -7.34 -33.66 5.07
N TRP A 171 -7.88 -33.49 3.87
CA TRP A 171 -7.29 -32.63 2.84
C TRP A 171 -7.34 -31.14 3.17
N ILE A 172 -8.17 -30.77 4.14
CA ILE A 172 -8.30 -29.39 4.62
C ILE A 172 -7.41 -29.18 5.84
N LEU A 173 -7.61 -29.96 6.91
CA LEU A 173 -6.93 -29.76 8.19
C LEU A 173 -5.46 -30.17 8.18
N THR A 174 -5.08 -31.22 7.45
CA THR A 174 -3.67 -31.70 7.43
C THR A 174 -2.70 -30.67 6.85
N PRO A 175 -2.95 -30.05 5.69
CA PRO A 175 -2.10 -28.98 5.17
C PRO A 175 -2.34 -27.61 5.83
N GLY A 176 -3.38 -27.46 6.66
CA GLY A 176 -3.75 -26.20 7.32
C GLY A 176 -4.57 -25.26 6.44
N PHE A 177 -5.40 -25.77 5.53
CA PHE A 177 -6.24 -24.96 4.64
C PHE A 177 -7.45 -24.31 5.33
N ASP A 178 -7.75 -24.70 6.57
CA ASP A 178 -8.64 -23.99 7.50
C ASP A 178 -8.03 -22.66 8.01
N HIS A 179 -6.73 -22.48 7.85
CA HIS A 179 -5.99 -21.26 8.14
C HIS A 179 -4.99 -20.98 7.00
N MET A 180 -5.51 -20.86 5.77
CA MET A 180 -4.75 -20.82 4.51
C MET A 180 -3.54 -19.86 4.56
N PHE A 181 -3.73 -18.64 5.06
CA PHE A 181 -2.70 -17.59 5.04
C PHE A 181 -1.54 -17.79 6.02
N SER A 182 -1.69 -18.68 7.02
CA SER A 182 -0.62 -19.10 7.92
C SER A 182 -0.18 -20.55 7.67
N SER A 183 -0.78 -21.24 6.71
CA SER A 183 -0.46 -22.63 6.37
C SER A 183 0.99 -22.77 5.88
N PRO A 184 1.71 -23.86 6.24
CA PRO A 184 3.08 -24.09 5.77
C PRO A 184 3.22 -24.11 4.25
N VAL A 185 2.20 -24.61 3.53
CA VAL A 185 2.18 -24.66 2.07
C VAL A 185 2.17 -23.25 1.48
N PHE A 186 1.27 -22.39 1.96
CA PHE A 186 1.15 -21.01 1.49
C PHE A 186 2.40 -20.19 1.83
N LEU A 187 2.90 -20.29 3.07
CA LEU A 187 4.11 -19.60 3.49
C LEU A 187 5.35 -20.10 2.74
N GLY A 188 5.43 -21.40 2.44
CA GLY A 188 6.48 -22.00 1.63
C GLY A 188 6.49 -21.45 0.20
N LEU A 189 5.32 -21.32 -0.43
CA LEU A 189 5.18 -20.71 -1.76
C LEU A 189 5.54 -19.22 -1.75
N LEU A 190 5.15 -18.46 -0.73
CA LEU A 190 5.56 -17.05 -0.58
C LEU A 190 7.07 -16.93 -0.42
N ALA A 191 7.70 -17.80 0.38
CA ALA A 191 9.15 -17.81 0.56
C ALA A 191 9.88 -18.17 -0.75
N LEU A 192 9.34 -19.13 -1.50
CA LEU A 192 9.86 -19.52 -2.81
C LEU A 192 9.76 -18.37 -3.82
N LEU A 193 8.61 -17.69 -3.90
CA LEU A 193 8.42 -16.52 -4.74
C LEU A 193 9.37 -15.38 -4.36
N ALA A 194 9.56 -15.13 -3.06
CA ALA A 194 10.53 -14.13 -2.59
C ALA A 194 11.97 -14.50 -3.03
N ALA A 195 12.34 -15.78 -2.95
CA ALA A 195 13.64 -16.26 -3.42
C ALA A 195 13.79 -16.10 -4.96
N SER A 196 12.72 -16.37 -5.71
CA SER A 196 12.63 -16.17 -7.17
C SER A 196 12.84 -14.70 -7.55
N LEU A 197 12.16 -13.77 -6.87
CA LEU A 197 12.33 -12.31 -7.05
C LEU A 197 13.75 -11.85 -6.71
N MET A 198 14.32 -12.33 -5.61
CA MET A 198 15.72 -12.01 -5.23
C MET A 198 16.71 -12.54 -6.26
N ALA A 199 16.53 -13.78 -6.72
CA ALA A 199 17.38 -14.39 -7.75
C ALA A 199 17.31 -13.60 -9.06
N CYS A 200 16.10 -13.29 -9.56
CA CYS A 200 15.89 -12.45 -10.74
C CYS A 200 16.50 -11.04 -10.59
N THR A 201 16.38 -10.43 -9.42
CA THR A 201 17.01 -9.13 -9.14
C THR A 201 18.53 -9.23 -9.27
N TYR A 202 19.12 -10.26 -8.70
CA TYR A 202 20.57 -10.44 -8.68
C TYR A 202 21.15 -10.83 -10.05
N THR A 203 20.50 -11.72 -10.78
CA THR A 203 21.01 -12.26 -12.05
C THR A 203 20.62 -11.40 -13.26
N THR A 204 19.53 -10.64 -13.19
CA THR A 204 19.00 -9.88 -14.33
C THR A 204 19.02 -8.38 -14.07
N GLN A 205 18.36 -7.91 -13.00
CA GLN A 205 18.14 -6.47 -12.81
C GLN A 205 19.42 -5.70 -12.47
N ILE A 206 20.24 -6.22 -11.55
CA ILE A 206 21.51 -5.58 -11.16
C ILE A 206 22.48 -5.46 -12.36
N PRO A 207 22.72 -6.51 -13.18
CA PRO A 207 23.54 -6.39 -14.38
C PRO A 207 23.03 -5.36 -15.39
N ILE A 208 21.72 -5.28 -15.63
CA ILE A 208 21.13 -4.29 -16.55
C ILE A 208 21.45 -2.86 -16.08
N VAL A 209 21.28 -2.58 -14.78
CA VAL A 209 21.63 -1.27 -14.21
C VAL A 209 23.12 -1.00 -14.28
N LYS A 210 23.97 -2.00 -14.01
CA LYS A 210 25.43 -1.87 -14.14
C LYS A 210 25.83 -1.52 -15.56
N VAL A 211 25.19 -2.10 -16.58
CA VAL A 211 25.45 -1.78 -17.99
C VAL A 211 24.94 -0.40 -18.34
N ALA A 212 23.72 -0.02 -17.91
CA ALA A 212 23.16 1.31 -18.16
C ALA A 212 24.01 2.45 -17.56
N ARG A 213 24.69 2.18 -16.44
CA ARG A 213 25.62 3.12 -15.80
C ARG A 213 26.99 3.24 -16.51
N ARG A 214 27.35 2.30 -17.39
CA ARG A 214 28.63 2.35 -18.11
C ARG A 214 28.51 3.33 -19.26
N TRP A 215 29.34 4.38 -19.22
CA TRP A 215 29.48 5.30 -20.34
C TRP A 215 30.35 4.65 -21.41
N SER A 216 29.83 4.55 -22.62
CA SER A 216 30.54 3.96 -23.75
C SER A 216 30.43 4.91 -24.93
N PHE A 217 31.57 5.45 -25.35
CA PHE A 217 31.67 6.27 -26.54
C PHE A 217 31.68 5.38 -27.78
N MET A 218 31.01 5.83 -28.84
CA MET A 218 31.06 5.20 -30.15
C MET A 218 31.99 6.00 -31.04
N HIS A 219 32.99 5.32 -31.61
CA HIS A 219 34.05 5.97 -32.40
C HIS A 219 33.88 5.78 -33.91
N SER A 220 32.84 5.06 -34.35
CA SER A 220 32.56 4.83 -35.77
C SER A 220 31.19 5.37 -36.14
N ALA A 221 31.15 6.27 -37.14
CA ALA A 221 29.92 6.79 -37.71
C ALA A 221 29.01 5.67 -38.26
N GLY A 222 29.60 4.58 -38.78
CA GLY A 222 28.86 3.41 -39.25
C GLY A 222 28.09 2.70 -38.13
N SER A 223 28.64 2.65 -36.91
CA SER A 223 27.95 2.07 -35.75
C SER A 223 26.85 3.00 -35.22
N ILE A 224 27.07 4.31 -35.28
CA ILE A 224 26.08 5.32 -34.86
C ILE A 224 24.86 5.31 -35.79
N ARG A 225 25.08 5.18 -37.11
CA ARG A 225 24.00 5.05 -38.11
C ARG A 225 23.13 3.80 -37.96
N LYS A 226 23.59 2.79 -37.21
CA LYS A 226 22.83 1.56 -36.90
C LYS A 226 21.96 1.67 -35.65
N GLN A 227 21.97 2.81 -34.95
CA GLN A 227 21.10 3.00 -33.79
C GLN A 227 19.63 3.16 -34.23
N GLU A 228 18.70 3.01 -33.29
CA GLU A 228 17.25 3.05 -33.58
C GLU A 228 16.81 4.40 -34.17
N PHE A 229 17.43 5.48 -33.67
CA PHE A 229 17.37 6.80 -34.27
C PHE A 229 18.77 7.14 -34.81
N ALA A 230 18.86 7.68 -36.02
CA ALA A 230 20.12 8.14 -36.58
C ALA A 230 19.90 9.29 -37.55
N GLU A 231 20.76 10.30 -37.45
CA GLU A 231 20.71 11.49 -38.31
C GLU A 231 22.13 12.03 -38.53
N SER A 232 22.32 12.84 -39.57
CA SER A 232 23.61 13.48 -39.85
C SER A 232 23.36 14.95 -40.12
N LEU A 233 23.91 15.81 -39.26
CA LEU A 233 23.79 17.26 -39.38
C LEU A 233 25.02 17.82 -40.10
N PRO A 234 24.89 18.28 -41.36
CA PRO A 234 25.97 18.95 -42.05
C PRO A 234 26.20 20.32 -41.42
N ARG A 235 27.45 20.80 -41.46
CA ARG A 235 27.85 22.10 -40.89
C ARG A 235 27.42 22.24 -39.42
N ALA A 236 27.60 21.23 -38.59
CA ALA A 236 27.23 21.29 -37.17
C ALA A 236 28.45 21.11 -36.27
N SER A 237 28.36 21.63 -35.05
CA SER A 237 29.34 21.40 -33.99
C SER A 237 28.79 20.45 -32.93
N ILE A 238 29.61 19.47 -32.55
CA ILE A 238 29.32 18.56 -31.44
C ILE A 238 29.24 19.28 -30.08
N GLN A 239 29.94 20.42 -29.93
CA GLN A 239 29.85 21.24 -28.72
C GLN A 239 28.48 21.89 -28.60
N ASP A 240 27.94 22.45 -29.69
CA ASP A 240 26.62 23.07 -29.70
C ASP A 240 25.51 22.04 -29.43
N LEU A 241 25.61 20.86 -30.05
CA LEU A 241 24.74 19.73 -29.73
C LEU A 241 24.79 19.38 -28.25
N GLY A 242 25.98 19.30 -27.66
CA GLY A 242 26.17 19.03 -26.24
C GLY A 242 25.49 20.07 -25.34
N VAL A 243 25.57 21.35 -25.67
CA VAL A 243 24.91 22.43 -24.92
C VAL A 243 23.40 22.30 -24.98
N ILE A 244 22.84 22.01 -26.16
CA ILE A 244 21.40 21.81 -26.35
C ILE A 244 20.90 20.62 -25.54
N LEU A 245 21.61 19.48 -25.62
CA LEU A 245 21.27 18.27 -24.85
C LEU A 245 21.29 18.53 -23.34
N MET A 246 22.29 19.24 -22.82
CA MET A 246 22.35 19.64 -21.41
C MET A 246 21.16 20.53 -21.01
N GLY A 247 20.74 21.45 -21.89
CA GLY A 247 19.58 22.31 -21.70
C GLY A 247 18.27 21.53 -21.53
N TYR A 248 18.17 20.36 -22.16
CA TYR A 248 17.00 19.47 -22.08
C TYR A 248 17.11 18.35 -21.04
N GLY A 249 18.11 18.46 -20.14
CA GLY A 249 18.27 17.59 -19.00
C GLY A 249 19.00 16.28 -19.28
N TYR A 250 19.72 16.18 -20.39
CA TYR A 250 20.67 15.08 -20.59
C TYR A 250 21.95 15.33 -19.80
N GLU A 251 22.50 14.27 -19.23
CA GLU A 251 23.88 14.24 -18.74
C GLU A 251 24.80 13.97 -19.93
N VAL A 252 25.66 14.94 -20.28
CA VAL A 252 26.48 14.92 -21.49
C VAL A 252 27.95 14.76 -21.13
N PHE A 253 28.63 13.86 -21.83
CA PHE A 253 30.05 13.58 -21.70
C PHE A 253 30.69 13.69 -23.08
N THR A 254 31.82 14.39 -23.17
CA THR A 254 32.56 14.59 -24.42
C THR A 254 33.98 14.06 -24.28
N LYS A 255 34.48 13.38 -25.31
CA LYS A 255 35.87 12.90 -25.40
C LYS A 255 36.38 13.02 -26.83
N GLY A 256 37.23 14.01 -27.09
CA GLY A 256 37.71 14.31 -28.43
C GLY A 256 36.54 14.63 -29.40
N PRO A 257 36.47 13.99 -30.58
CA PRO A 257 35.36 14.19 -31.52
C PRO A 257 34.09 13.42 -31.15
N SER A 258 34.05 12.68 -30.03
CA SER A 258 32.91 11.86 -29.63
C SER A 258 32.14 12.46 -28.46
N LEU A 259 30.82 12.31 -28.48
CA LEU A 259 29.90 12.70 -27.41
C LEU A 259 29.01 11.51 -27.04
N TYR A 260 28.77 11.36 -25.75
CA TYR A 260 27.80 10.42 -25.19
C TYR A 260 26.90 11.18 -24.23
N ALA A 261 25.59 11.00 -24.35
CA ALA A 261 24.63 11.63 -23.45
C ALA A 261 23.54 10.64 -23.03
N PHE A 262 23.01 10.79 -21.82
CA PHE A 262 21.87 10.00 -21.37
C PHE A 262 20.90 10.77 -20.48
N LYS A 263 19.68 10.26 -20.37
CA LYS A 263 18.61 10.81 -19.52
C LYS A 263 17.81 9.67 -18.90
N GLY A 264 17.20 9.91 -17.73
CA GLY A 264 16.24 9.00 -17.12
C GLY A 264 16.81 7.68 -16.56
N LEU A 265 18.04 7.70 -16.03
CA LEU A 265 18.67 6.50 -15.43
C LEU A 265 17.85 5.90 -14.26
N ALA A 266 17.10 6.73 -13.54
CA ALA A 266 16.21 6.29 -12.45
C ALA A 266 15.21 5.20 -12.90
N GLY A 267 14.70 5.29 -14.14
CA GLY A 267 13.79 4.29 -14.71
C GLY A 267 14.40 2.90 -14.86
N ARG A 268 15.75 2.78 -14.86
CA ARG A 268 16.45 1.49 -14.86
C ARG A 268 16.54 0.86 -13.47
N PHE A 269 16.51 1.66 -12.41
CA PHE A 269 16.48 1.16 -11.02
C PHE A 269 15.09 0.75 -10.56
N ALA A 270 14.04 1.30 -11.19
CA ALA A 270 12.66 1.08 -10.78
C ALA A 270 12.25 -0.41 -10.63
N PRO A 271 12.60 -1.34 -11.55
CA PRO A 271 12.24 -2.75 -11.38
C PRO A 271 12.84 -3.41 -10.13
N ILE A 272 14.04 -2.98 -9.71
CA ILE A 272 14.65 -3.44 -8.45
C ILE A 272 13.80 -2.96 -7.27
N GLY A 273 13.38 -1.70 -7.30
CA GLY A 273 12.48 -1.12 -6.30
C GLY A 273 11.13 -1.85 -6.21
N VAL A 274 10.54 -2.21 -7.35
CA VAL A 274 9.29 -3.00 -7.41
C VAL A 274 9.47 -4.36 -6.75
N HIS A 275 10.56 -5.07 -7.01
CA HIS A 275 10.83 -6.37 -6.37
C HIS A 275 11.02 -6.24 -4.86
N ILE A 276 11.77 -5.24 -4.40
CA ILE A 276 11.96 -4.97 -2.96
C ILE A 276 10.62 -4.66 -2.31
N ALA A 277 9.79 -3.83 -2.93
CA ALA A 277 8.46 -3.48 -2.45
C ALA A 277 7.56 -4.72 -2.33
N MET A 278 7.56 -5.60 -3.34
CA MET A 278 6.82 -6.86 -3.31
C MET A 278 7.30 -7.78 -2.17
N ILE A 279 8.61 -7.88 -1.96
CA ILE A 279 9.20 -8.65 -0.84
C ILE A 279 8.75 -8.07 0.51
N PHE A 280 8.73 -6.74 0.66
CA PHE A 280 8.23 -6.09 1.88
C PHE A 280 6.75 -6.40 2.13
N ILE A 281 5.89 -6.32 1.09
CA ILE A 281 4.47 -6.65 1.22
C ILE A 281 4.29 -8.10 1.66
N MET A 282 4.99 -9.05 1.02
CA MET A 282 4.91 -10.47 1.39
C MET A 282 5.45 -10.73 2.79
N ALA A 283 6.58 -10.12 3.16
CA ALA A 283 7.16 -10.27 4.50
C ALA A 283 6.24 -9.70 5.59
N GLY A 284 5.66 -8.52 5.35
CA GLY A 284 4.68 -7.92 6.26
C GLY A 284 3.40 -8.74 6.37
N ALA A 285 2.89 -9.30 5.27
CA ALA A 285 1.73 -10.19 5.28
C ALA A 285 2.01 -11.50 6.04
N THR A 286 3.17 -12.11 5.83
CA THR A 286 3.63 -13.28 6.58
C THR A 286 3.73 -12.97 8.07
N LEU A 287 4.31 -11.82 8.45
CA LEU A 287 4.40 -11.40 9.85
C LEU A 287 3.02 -11.14 10.46
N SER A 288 2.10 -10.53 9.71
CA SER A 288 0.71 -10.37 10.13
C SER A 288 0.03 -11.73 10.35
N ALA A 289 0.17 -12.67 9.42
CA ALA A 289 -0.47 -13.99 9.52
C ALA A 289 0.07 -14.84 10.70
N THR A 290 1.36 -14.69 11.03
CA THR A 290 2.05 -15.56 11.99
C THR A 290 2.31 -14.92 13.36
N GLY A 291 2.27 -13.59 13.47
CA GLY A 291 2.61 -12.84 14.68
C GLY A 291 1.49 -11.93 15.20
N SER A 292 0.28 -11.98 14.63
CA SER A 292 -0.86 -11.20 15.11
C SER A 292 -1.63 -11.89 16.23
N PHE A 293 -2.39 -11.09 16.96
CA PHE A 293 -3.39 -11.54 17.92
C PHE A 293 -4.78 -11.04 17.53
N LYS A 294 -5.80 -11.84 17.84
CA LYS A 294 -7.21 -11.44 17.71
C LYS A 294 -8.00 -11.93 18.93
N GLY A 295 -8.92 -11.10 19.42
CA GLY A 295 -9.87 -11.45 20.46
C GLY A 295 -11.22 -10.79 20.20
N SER A 296 -12.28 -11.35 20.78
CA SER A 296 -13.63 -10.78 20.76
C SER A 296 -14.24 -10.97 22.15
N VAL A 297 -14.89 -9.94 22.68
CA VAL A 297 -15.51 -9.98 24.02
C VAL A 297 -16.80 -9.15 24.05
N ASP A 298 -17.82 -9.67 24.72
CA ASP A 298 -19.04 -8.93 25.04
C ASP A 298 -19.01 -8.53 26.52
N VAL A 299 -19.08 -7.23 26.80
CA VAL A 299 -18.89 -6.68 28.14
C VAL A 299 -20.08 -5.78 28.50
N PRO A 300 -20.85 -6.12 29.55
CA PRO A 300 -21.87 -5.24 30.11
C PRO A 300 -21.30 -3.88 30.53
N GLN A 301 -22.08 -2.82 30.39
CA GLN A 301 -21.69 -1.51 30.92
C GLN A 301 -21.41 -1.57 32.43
N GLY A 302 -20.39 -0.84 32.87
CA GLY A 302 -19.90 -0.81 34.24
C GLY A 302 -18.92 -1.93 34.60
N LEU A 303 -18.64 -2.88 33.70
CA LEU A 303 -17.69 -3.97 33.94
C LEU A 303 -16.34 -3.76 33.24
N ASN A 304 -15.39 -4.58 33.66
CA ASN A 304 -14.01 -4.56 33.20
C ASN A 304 -13.62 -5.88 32.52
N PHE A 305 -12.59 -5.81 31.69
CA PHE A 305 -11.85 -6.98 31.23
C PHE A 305 -10.38 -6.62 31.02
N VAL A 306 -9.49 -7.62 31.10
CA VAL A 306 -8.07 -7.45 30.78
C VAL A 306 -7.85 -7.84 29.32
N ILE A 307 -7.06 -7.04 28.58
CA ILE A 307 -6.81 -7.29 27.15
C ILE A 307 -6.23 -8.69 26.92
N GLY A 308 -5.27 -9.11 27.73
CA GLY A 308 -4.58 -10.40 27.61
C GLY A 308 -5.50 -11.62 27.72
N ASP A 309 -6.57 -11.54 28.52
CA ASP A 309 -7.49 -12.66 28.75
C ASP A 309 -8.36 -12.97 27.52
N VAL A 310 -8.59 -11.97 26.67
CA VAL A 310 -9.43 -12.07 25.47
C VAL A 310 -8.59 -12.39 24.22
N MET A 311 -7.32 -12.00 24.21
CA MET A 311 -6.47 -12.05 23.03
C MET A 311 -5.89 -13.44 22.79
N LYS A 312 -6.19 -14.00 21.60
CA LYS A 312 -5.65 -15.29 21.16
C LYS A 312 -4.57 -15.10 20.09
N PRO A 313 -3.44 -15.81 20.18
CA PRO A 313 -2.41 -15.76 19.15
C PRO A 313 -2.91 -16.40 17.85
N LYS A 314 -2.55 -15.82 16.69
CA LYS A 314 -2.88 -16.41 15.38
C LYS A 314 -1.80 -17.37 14.86
N GLY A 315 -0.58 -17.27 15.37
CA GLY A 315 0.53 -18.10 14.88
C GLY A 315 1.72 -18.16 15.81
N VAL A 316 2.72 -18.93 15.40
CA VAL A 316 3.89 -19.31 16.22
C VAL A 316 4.86 -18.16 16.51
N LEU A 317 4.77 -17.04 15.79
CA LEU A 317 5.61 -15.85 15.99
C LEU A 317 4.92 -14.78 16.84
N SER A 318 3.79 -15.13 17.48
CA SER A 318 3.01 -14.19 18.28
C SER A 318 3.64 -14.02 19.66
N PHE A 319 4.15 -12.82 19.94
CA PHE A 319 4.70 -12.45 21.24
C PHE A 319 3.76 -11.47 21.95
N ALA A 320 3.30 -11.81 23.15
CA ALA A 320 2.39 -10.98 23.92
C ALA A 320 3.11 -9.70 24.40
N PRO A 321 2.65 -8.50 24.00
CA PRO A 321 3.22 -7.23 24.44
C PRO A 321 2.71 -6.82 25.82
N ASP A 322 3.45 -5.97 26.53
CA ASP A 322 3.11 -5.51 27.89
C ASP A 322 1.73 -4.85 28.01
N VAL A 323 1.25 -4.23 26.91
CA VAL A 323 -0.10 -3.64 26.84
C VAL A 323 -1.22 -4.66 27.11
N PHE A 324 -0.96 -5.96 27.04
CA PHE A 324 -1.95 -7.00 27.38
C PHE A 324 -2.34 -6.98 28.86
N ASN A 325 -1.53 -6.37 29.73
CA ASN A 325 -1.86 -6.17 31.14
C ASN A 325 -2.76 -4.95 31.39
N THR A 326 -3.22 -4.26 30.34
CA THR A 326 -4.13 -3.11 30.46
C THR A 326 -5.55 -3.60 30.73
N GLU A 327 -6.18 -3.02 31.75
CA GLU A 327 -7.60 -3.23 32.03
C GLU A 327 -8.45 -2.23 31.24
N VAL A 328 -9.54 -2.70 30.66
CA VAL A 328 -10.50 -1.90 29.90
C VAL A 328 -11.82 -1.87 30.65
N HIS A 329 -12.24 -0.69 31.08
CA HIS A 329 -13.55 -0.44 31.69
C HIS A 329 -14.53 0.07 30.64
N VAL A 330 -15.72 -0.52 30.61
CA VAL A 330 -16.84 -0.03 29.80
C VAL A 330 -17.65 0.95 30.63
N ASN A 331 -17.37 2.25 30.49
CA ASN A 331 -18.10 3.28 31.23
C ASN A 331 -19.58 3.29 30.83
N ARG A 332 -19.86 3.20 29.53
CA ARG A 332 -21.21 3.29 28.99
C ARG A 332 -21.29 2.70 27.58
N PHE A 333 -22.39 2.03 27.29
CA PHE A 333 -22.80 1.67 25.94
C PHE A 333 -24.11 2.39 25.59
N TYR A 334 -24.21 2.95 24.39
CA TYR A 334 -25.46 3.56 23.93
C TYR A 334 -25.59 3.54 22.41
N MET A 335 -26.83 3.72 21.96
CA MET A 335 -27.22 3.65 20.55
C MET A 335 -27.87 4.96 20.14
N GLU A 336 -27.56 5.43 18.94
CA GLU A 336 -28.31 6.49 18.27
C GLU A 336 -29.29 5.86 17.29
N TYR A 337 -30.42 6.55 17.09
CA TYR A 337 -31.53 6.08 16.28
C TYR A 337 -31.91 7.17 15.28
N TYR A 338 -32.35 6.75 14.11
CA TYR A 338 -33.05 7.63 13.18
C TYR A 338 -34.46 7.92 13.69
N ASP A 339 -35.11 8.95 13.12
CA ASP A 339 -36.52 9.27 13.41
C ASP A 339 -37.48 8.11 13.07
N SER A 340 -37.06 7.21 12.16
CA SER A 340 -37.77 5.97 11.84
C SER A 340 -37.76 4.93 12.98
N GLY A 341 -36.91 5.11 13.99
CA GLY A 341 -36.67 4.15 15.08
C GLY A 341 -35.60 3.09 14.76
N GLU A 342 -35.01 3.11 13.57
CA GLU A 342 -33.89 2.22 13.24
C GLU A 342 -32.59 2.72 13.86
N VAL A 343 -31.71 1.79 14.24
CA VAL A 343 -30.40 2.12 14.82
C VAL A 343 -29.50 2.76 13.76
N SER A 344 -28.97 3.94 14.05
CA SER A 344 -28.03 4.64 13.17
C SER A 344 -26.57 4.38 13.54
N GLN A 345 -26.26 4.28 14.83
CA GLN A 345 -24.89 4.14 15.31
C GLN A 345 -24.81 3.53 16.70
N PHE A 346 -23.69 2.86 16.98
CA PHE A 346 -23.35 2.26 18.27
C PHE A 346 -22.15 2.98 18.87
N TYR A 347 -22.20 3.31 20.16
CA TYR A 347 -21.14 3.99 20.88
C TYR A 347 -20.75 3.24 22.14
N SER A 348 -19.45 3.18 22.39
CA SER A 348 -18.88 2.57 23.59
C SER A 348 -17.87 3.52 24.19
N ASP A 349 -18.14 4.01 25.40
CA ASP A 349 -17.23 4.87 26.15
C ASP A 349 -16.29 4.03 27.00
N LEU A 350 -15.01 4.00 26.64
CA LEU A 350 -14.02 3.10 27.21
C LEU A 350 -12.93 3.88 27.95
N SER A 351 -12.56 3.39 29.14
CA SER A 351 -11.39 3.85 29.89
C SER A 351 -10.38 2.71 30.00
N LEU A 352 -9.10 3.02 29.80
CA LEU A 352 -7.98 2.10 29.90
C LEU A 352 -7.21 2.42 31.17
N PHE A 353 -6.89 1.39 31.94
CA PHE A 353 -6.13 1.48 33.18
C PHE A 353 -4.85 0.65 33.08
N ASP A 354 -3.75 1.22 33.57
CA ASP A 354 -2.51 0.47 33.76
C ASP A 354 -2.56 -0.44 35.00
N LEU A 355 -1.47 -1.19 35.23
CA LEU A 355 -1.34 -2.09 36.38
C LEU A 355 -1.41 -1.39 37.74
N ASP A 356 -1.13 -0.08 37.78
CA ASP A 356 -1.20 0.73 39.01
C ASP A 356 -2.61 1.29 39.24
N GLY A 357 -3.57 0.97 38.35
CA GLY A 357 -4.95 1.44 38.40
C GLY A 357 -5.13 2.88 37.92
N LYS A 358 -4.13 3.46 37.26
CA LYS A 358 -4.21 4.82 36.73
C LYS A 358 -4.84 4.81 35.33
N GLU A 359 -5.80 5.71 35.12
CA GLU A 359 -6.41 5.91 33.81
C GLU A 359 -5.37 6.47 32.83
N VAL A 360 -5.01 5.69 31.82
CA VAL A 360 -4.02 6.05 30.78
C VAL A 360 -4.67 6.65 29.54
N MET A 361 -5.92 6.30 29.27
CA MET A 361 -6.67 6.80 28.11
C MET A 361 -8.17 6.59 28.32
N ARG A 362 -8.97 7.57 27.88
CA ARG A 362 -10.42 7.39 27.68
C ARG A 362 -10.82 7.85 26.29
N LYS A 363 -11.65 7.07 25.64
CA LYS A 363 -12.21 7.40 24.32
C LYS A 363 -13.56 6.74 24.14
N THR A 364 -14.52 7.53 23.65
CA THR A 364 -15.76 7.01 23.10
C THR A 364 -15.52 6.56 21.66
N ILE A 365 -15.68 5.26 21.40
CA ILE A 365 -15.55 4.65 20.07
C ILE A 365 -16.91 4.44 19.42
N LYS A 366 -16.90 4.27 18.10
CA LYS A 366 -18.08 3.89 17.30
C LYS A 366 -17.66 3.03 16.11
N VAL A 367 -18.63 2.53 15.35
CA VAL A 367 -18.35 1.78 14.12
C VAL A 367 -17.46 2.62 13.19
N ASN A 368 -16.36 2.03 12.71
CA ASN A 368 -15.30 2.67 11.91
C ASN A 368 -14.42 3.73 12.61
N ASP A 369 -14.59 3.98 13.91
CA ASP A 369 -13.71 4.86 14.70
C ASP A 369 -13.20 4.12 15.96
N PRO A 370 -12.16 3.28 15.80
CA PRO A 370 -11.66 2.42 16.88
C PRO A 370 -10.74 3.17 17.86
N LEU A 371 -10.52 2.55 19.03
CA LEU A 371 -9.49 2.96 19.99
C LEU A 371 -8.18 2.28 19.64
N ARG A 372 -7.07 3.03 19.66
CA ARG A 372 -5.72 2.50 19.37
C ARG A 372 -4.79 2.86 20.52
N TYR A 373 -4.23 1.85 21.19
CA TYR A 373 -3.32 2.02 22.32
C TYR A 373 -2.29 0.89 22.37
N GLY A 374 -1.01 1.22 22.51
CA GLY A 374 0.08 0.25 22.65
C GLY A 374 0.19 -0.79 21.52
N GLY A 375 -0.31 -0.49 20.31
CA GLY A 375 -0.36 -1.45 19.19
C GLY A 375 -1.60 -2.35 19.16
N VAL A 376 -2.46 -2.28 20.17
CA VAL A 376 -3.80 -2.90 20.19
C VAL A 376 -4.79 -1.93 19.56
N THR A 377 -5.68 -2.45 18.72
CA THR A 377 -6.85 -1.73 18.22
C THR A 377 -8.13 -2.39 18.69
N ILE A 378 -9.00 -1.63 19.34
CA ILE A 378 -10.29 -2.07 19.86
C ILE A 378 -11.40 -1.48 18.99
N TYR A 379 -12.18 -2.35 18.35
CA TYR A 379 -13.27 -2.01 17.45
C TYR A 379 -14.60 -2.27 18.13
N GLN A 380 -15.56 -1.37 17.92
CA GLN A 380 -16.96 -1.65 18.22
C GLN A 380 -17.54 -2.47 17.07
N THR A 381 -17.87 -3.73 17.32
CA THR A 381 -18.34 -4.69 16.31
C THR A 381 -19.72 -5.24 16.59
N ASP A 382 -20.12 -5.32 17.85
CA ASP A 382 -21.43 -5.84 18.22
C ASP A 382 -22.01 -5.21 19.49
N TRP A 383 -23.21 -5.63 19.89
CA TRP A 383 -23.88 -5.22 21.11
C TRP A 383 -24.78 -6.32 21.66
N GLY A 384 -25.11 -6.21 22.94
CA GLY A 384 -26.07 -7.09 23.59
C GLY A 384 -26.94 -6.38 24.62
N PHE A 385 -27.88 -7.14 25.17
CA PHE A 385 -28.74 -6.72 26.26
C PHE A 385 -28.43 -7.63 27.45
N SER A 386 -27.82 -7.08 28.50
CA SER A 386 -27.33 -7.85 29.64
C SER A 386 -28.41 -8.04 30.71
N ALA A 387 -29.03 -6.95 31.15
CA ALA A 387 -30.01 -7.01 32.22
C ALA A 387 -31.04 -5.88 32.13
N LEU A 388 -32.24 -6.18 32.59
CA LEU A 388 -33.33 -5.22 32.71
C LEU A 388 -33.59 -4.95 34.19
N GLN A 389 -33.57 -3.67 34.59
CA GLN A 389 -33.88 -3.25 35.96
C GLN A 389 -35.37 -2.99 36.08
N VAL A 390 -36.03 -3.73 36.97
CA VAL A 390 -37.47 -3.67 37.14
C VAL A 390 -37.82 -3.49 38.62
N LYS A 391 -38.75 -2.57 38.90
CA LYS A 391 -39.44 -2.50 40.19
C LYS A 391 -40.84 -3.09 40.08
N LYS A 392 -41.24 -3.82 41.13
CA LYS A 392 -42.56 -4.44 41.28
C LYS A 392 -43.19 -3.92 42.56
N ASN A 393 -44.33 -3.25 42.47
CA ASN A 393 -45.08 -2.69 43.62
C ASN A 393 -44.19 -1.84 44.55
N GLY A 394 -43.27 -1.07 43.98
CA GLY A 394 -42.28 -0.27 44.74
C GLY A 394 -41.08 -1.05 45.29
N GLU A 395 -41.07 -2.38 45.20
CA GLU A 395 -39.94 -3.24 45.59
C GLU A 395 -38.94 -3.42 44.43
N GLY A 396 -37.64 -3.45 44.72
CA GLY A 396 -36.56 -3.57 43.73
C GLY A 396 -35.56 -2.39 43.78
N PRO A 397 -34.75 -2.18 42.71
CA PRO A 397 -34.82 -2.85 41.41
C PRO A 397 -34.29 -4.28 41.43
N PHE A 398 -35.04 -5.18 40.79
CA PHE A 398 -34.59 -6.52 40.43
C PHE A 398 -33.82 -6.45 39.12
N ASN A 399 -32.60 -7.00 39.09
CA ASN A 399 -31.80 -7.15 37.88
C ASN A 399 -32.17 -8.46 37.18
N LEU A 400 -33.03 -8.39 36.18
CA LEU A 400 -33.45 -9.54 35.40
C LEU A 400 -32.47 -9.75 34.23
N ALA A 401 -31.79 -10.90 34.20
CA ALA A 401 -30.89 -11.23 33.10
C ALA A 401 -31.69 -11.35 31.78
N MET A 402 -31.16 -10.75 30.71
CA MET A 402 -31.78 -10.79 29.38
C MET A 402 -31.07 -11.84 28.54
N ALA A 403 -31.82 -12.79 28.01
CA ALA A 403 -31.29 -13.87 27.18
C ALA A 403 -31.56 -13.59 25.68
N PRO A 404 -30.58 -13.82 24.78
CA PRO A 404 -30.83 -13.75 23.35
C PRO A 404 -31.75 -14.89 22.92
N LEU A 405 -32.81 -14.56 22.17
CA LEU A 405 -33.76 -15.51 21.62
C LEU A 405 -33.41 -15.80 20.15
N LYS A 406 -33.38 -17.08 19.79
CA LYS A 406 -33.13 -17.51 18.40
C LYS A 406 -34.34 -17.16 17.54
N LEU A 407 -34.14 -16.30 16.55
CA LEU A 407 -35.11 -15.99 15.51
C LEU A 407 -34.61 -16.49 14.16
N ASN A 408 -35.54 -16.75 13.24
CA ASN A 408 -35.20 -16.95 11.84
C ASN A 408 -34.85 -15.58 11.23
N GLY A 409 -33.57 -15.23 11.17
CA GLY A 409 -33.03 -14.01 10.54
C GLY A 409 -32.09 -13.18 11.44
N ASP A 410 -31.58 -12.07 10.91
CA ASP A 410 -30.51 -11.25 11.52
C ASP A 410 -31.00 -10.29 12.64
N LYS A 411 -32.28 -10.35 13.03
CA LYS A 411 -32.82 -9.44 14.04
C LYS A 411 -32.58 -9.99 15.43
N LYS A 412 -31.82 -9.25 16.24
CA LYS A 412 -31.63 -9.56 17.66
C LYS A 412 -32.94 -9.34 18.42
N LEU A 413 -33.32 -10.34 19.21
CA LEU A 413 -34.41 -10.28 20.17
C LEU A 413 -33.90 -10.82 21.48
N PHE A 414 -34.19 -10.11 22.55
CA PHE A 414 -33.83 -10.50 23.90
C PHE A 414 -35.11 -10.68 24.71
N GLY A 415 -35.08 -11.61 25.64
CA GLY A 415 -36.21 -11.90 26.52
C GLY A 415 -35.79 -12.13 27.96
N THR A 416 -36.67 -11.78 28.88
CA THR A 416 -36.57 -12.15 30.28
C THR A 416 -37.97 -12.43 30.84
N LEU A 417 -38.01 -13.04 32.03
CA LEU A 417 -39.24 -13.39 32.74
C LEU A 417 -39.13 -12.89 34.18
N LEU A 418 -40.10 -12.09 34.61
CA LEU A 418 -40.27 -11.73 36.02
C LEU A 418 -41.23 -12.74 36.67
N PRO A 419 -40.75 -13.67 37.52
CA PRO A 419 -41.61 -14.64 38.19
C PRO A 419 -42.55 -13.94 39.19
N LEU A 420 -43.81 -14.36 39.23
CA LEU A 420 -44.81 -13.80 40.14
C LEU A 420 -45.11 -14.68 41.37
N GLU A 421 -44.79 -15.98 41.33
CA GLU A 421 -44.97 -16.93 42.43
C GLU A 421 -43.63 -17.52 42.92
N ASN A 422 -43.56 -17.89 44.21
CA ASN A 422 -42.38 -18.50 44.80
C ASN A 422 -42.21 -19.96 44.36
N SER A 423 -41.02 -20.20 43.79
CA SER A 423 -40.52 -21.41 43.15
C SER A 423 -40.74 -22.72 43.92
N GLY A 424 -41.32 -23.71 43.22
CA GLY A 424 -41.48 -25.10 43.67
C GLY A 424 -42.15 -26.02 42.62
N SER A 425 -42.86 -25.44 41.64
CA SER A 425 -43.49 -26.16 40.53
C SER A 425 -42.67 -26.07 39.24
N SER A 426 -42.83 -27.03 38.35
CA SER A 426 -42.19 -27.09 37.02
C SER A 426 -42.74 -26.07 36.02
N ASN A 427 -43.76 -25.28 36.38
CA ASN A 427 -44.39 -24.26 35.54
C ASN A 427 -44.34 -22.89 36.22
N VAL A 428 -43.20 -22.21 36.11
CA VAL A 428 -43.04 -20.84 36.61
C VAL A 428 -43.88 -19.89 35.76
N LYS A 429 -44.93 -19.31 36.34
CA LYS A 429 -45.71 -18.23 35.73
C LYS A 429 -45.11 -16.86 36.07
N GLY A 430 -45.13 -15.96 35.11
CA GLY A 430 -44.55 -14.64 35.27
C GLY A 430 -44.84 -13.71 34.11
N ILE A 431 -44.39 -12.46 34.25
CA ILE A 431 -44.51 -11.42 33.23
C ILE A 431 -43.35 -11.57 32.27
N SER A 432 -43.65 -11.84 31.00
CA SER A 432 -42.63 -11.97 29.96
C SER A 432 -42.31 -10.60 29.37
N MET A 433 -41.02 -10.31 29.22
CA MET A 433 -40.54 -9.04 28.68
C MET A 433 -39.62 -9.30 27.51
N LEU A 434 -39.89 -8.64 26.38
CA LEU A 434 -39.13 -8.78 25.13
C LEU A 434 -38.59 -7.44 24.68
N ALA A 435 -37.37 -7.43 24.12
CA ALA A 435 -36.71 -6.22 23.65
C ALA A 435 -35.92 -6.47 22.37
N ARG A 436 -36.02 -5.56 21.40
CA ARG A 436 -35.19 -5.53 20.19
C ARG A 436 -34.10 -4.47 20.23
N ASP A 437 -34.19 -3.56 21.17
CA ASP A 437 -33.29 -2.45 21.45
C ASP A 437 -33.33 -2.13 22.94
N LEU A 438 -32.56 -1.14 23.39
CA LEU A 438 -32.53 -0.71 24.79
C LEU A 438 -33.62 0.32 25.15
N GLN A 439 -34.40 0.80 24.17
CA GLN A 439 -35.39 1.86 24.38
C GLN A 439 -36.81 1.33 24.60
N SER A 440 -37.18 0.20 24.00
CA SER A 440 -38.55 -0.28 23.92
C SER A 440 -38.67 -1.71 24.45
N ILE A 441 -39.29 -1.85 25.62
CA ILE A 441 -39.56 -3.13 26.27
C ILE A 441 -41.03 -3.46 26.09
N VAL A 442 -41.30 -4.61 25.47
CA VAL A 442 -42.65 -5.15 25.22
C VAL A 442 -43.00 -6.09 26.37
N LEU A 443 -44.14 -5.88 27.02
CA LEU A 443 -44.58 -6.66 28.17
C LEU A 443 -45.80 -7.52 27.82
N TYR A 444 -45.79 -8.76 28.33
CA TYR A 444 -46.86 -9.74 28.20
C TYR A 444 -47.25 -10.27 29.58
N ASP A 445 -48.54 -10.51 29.78
CA ASP A 445 -49.09 -11.09 31.01
C ASP A 445 -48.77 -12.59 31.15
N GLN A 446 -49.24 -13.21 32.24
CA GLN A 446 -49.03 -14.64 32.51
C GLN A 446 -49.64 -15.58 31.47
N GLU A 447 -50.66 -15.14 30.73
CA GLU A 447 -51.30 -15.87 29.64
C GLU A 447 -50.61 -15.64 28.29
N GLY A 448 -49.58 -14.78 28.24
CA GLY A 448 -48.84 -14.44 27.02
C GLY A 448 -49.57 -13.44 26.13
N LYS A 449 -50.58 -12.72 26.64
CA LYS A 449 -51.26 -11.66 25.93
C LYS A 449 -50.48 -10.35 26.07
N PHE A 450 -50.40 -9.61 24.97
CA PHE A 450 -49.72 -8.32 24.92
C PHE A 450 -50.41 -7.29 25.82
N VAL A 451 -49.66 -6.67 26.72
CA VAL A 451 -50.16 -5.65 27.66
C VAL A 451 -49.76 -4.26 27.21
N GLY A 452 -48.51 -4.06 26.81
CA GLY A 452 -48.04 -2.75 26.39
C GLY A 452 -46.54 -2.66 26.15
N VAL A 453 -46.09 -1.45 25.83
CA VAL A 453 -44.67 -1.11 25.67
C VAL A 453 -44.30 -0.07 26.71
N ARG A 454 -43.12 -0.23 27.33
CA ARG A 454 -42.53 0.75 28.22
C ARG A 454 -41.11 1.10 27.78
N ARG A 455 -40.78 2.39 27.96
CA ARG A 455 -39.43 2.90 27.75
C ARG A 455 -38.76 3.08 29.11
N PRO A 456 -37.55 2.54 29.34
CA PRO A 456 -36.85 2.73 30.62
C PRO A 456 -36.71 4.22 30.99
N SER A 457 -36.49 5.09 30.01
CA SER A 457 -36.39 6.54 30.21
C SER A 457 -37.66 7.21 30.72
N SER A 458 -38.84 6.61 30.50
CA SER A 458 -40.11 7.18 30.96
C SER A 458 -40.37 6.98 32.44
N LYS A 459 -39.85 5.89 33.02
CA LYS A 459 -40.12 5.45 34.41
C LYS A 459 -41.61 5.41 34.79
N LEU A 460 -42.50 5.30 33.79
CA LEU A 460 -43.94 5.27 34.01
C LEU A 460 -44.38 3.84 34.36
N PRO A 461 -45.23 3.65 35.39
CA PRO A 461 -45.73 2.35 35.77
C PRO A 461 -46.65 1.74 34.69
N ILE A 462 -46.78 0.42 34.73
CA ILE A 462 -47.79 -0.36 34.02
C ILE A 462 -48.37 -1.41 34.96
N GLU A 463 -49.69 -1.50 35.05
CA GLU A 463 -50.35 -2.54 35.83
C GLU A 463 -50.50 -3.81 34.98
N ILE A 464 -50.00 -4.93 35.49
CA ILE A 464 -50.08 -6.25 34.87
C ILE A 464 -50.44 -7.25 35.96
N ASP A 465 -51.56 -7.97 35.80
CA ASP A 465 -52.04 -8.98 36.74
C ASP A 465 -52.10 -8.49 38.20
N GLY A 466 -52.52 -7.23 38.40
CA GLY A 466 -52.60 -6.59 39.72
C GLY A 466 -51.26 -6.17 40.33
N ASN A 467 -50.16 -6.23 39.57
CA ASN A 467 -48.85 -5.74 39.97
C ASN A 467 -48.48 -4.48 39.20
N GLU A 468 -48.01 -3.46 39.92
CA GLU A 468 -47.41 -2.27 39.33
C GLU A 468 -45.95 -2.57 38.94
N ILE A 469 -45.66 -2.50 37.64
CA ILE A 469 -44.34 -2.75 37.08
C ILE A 469 -43.74 -1.44 36.56
N VAL A 470 -42.52 -1.12 36.98
CA VAL A 470 -41.74 0.02 36.47
C VAL A 470 -40.43 -0.50 35.90
N ILE A 471 -40.15 -0.16 34.63
CA ILE A 471 -38.85 -0.40 34.02
C ILE A 471 -37.94 0.78 34.36
N GLU A 472 -36.91 0.55 35.17
CA GLU A 472 -36.00 1.62 35.62
C GLU A 472 -34.86 1.88 34.65
N ASP A 473 -34.22 0.81 34.17
CA ASP A 473 -33.08 0.91 33.26
C ASP A 473 -32.92 -0.34 32.40
N ALA A 474 -32.25 -0.18 31.26
CA ALA A 474 -31.88 -1.23 30.32
C ALA A 474 -30.35 -1.28 30.19
N ILE A 475 -29.74 -2.29 30.80
CA ILE A 475 -28.30 -2.47 30.82
C ILE A 475 -27.87 -3.20 29.55
N GLY A 476 -27.25 -2.45 28.64
CA GLY A 476 -26.63 -3.00 27.43
C GLY A 476 -25.20 -3.51 27.66
N SER A 477 -24.74 -4.34 26.73
CA SER A 477 -23.33 -4.72 26.59
C SER A 477 -22.76 -4.25 25.26
N THR A 478 -21.47 -3.97 25.28
CA THR A 478 -20.68 -3.67 24.08
C THR A 478 -19.97 -4.93 23.61
N GLY A 479 -20.01 -5.21 22.32
CA GLY A 479 -19.24 -6.27 21.67
C GLY A 479 -18.01 -5.68 21.00
N LEU A 480 -16.83 -6.07 21.49
CA LEU A 480 -15.56 -5.49 21.10
C LEU A 480 -14.67 -6.54 20.41
N ASP A 481 -14.16 -6.20 19.23
CA ASP A 481 -13.08 -6.95 18.59
C ASP A 481 -11.74 -6.27 18.87
N LEU A 482 -10.78 -7.02 19.40
CA LEU A 482 -9.43 -6.57 19.67
C LEU A 482 -8.46 -7.20 18.66
N LYS A 483 -7.56 -6.40 18.11
CA LYS A 483 -6.53 -6.85 17.16
C LYS A 483 -5.18 -6.20 17.42
N THR A 484 -4.13 -7.01 17.35
CA THR A 484 -2.73 -6.56 17.28
C THR A 484 -2.11 -7.14 16.02
N ASP A 485 -1.45 -6.29 15.21
CA ASP A 485 -0.88 -6.71 13.92
C ASP A 485 0.47 -6.01 13.64
N PRO A 486 1.59 -6.70 13.88
CA PRO A 486 2.92 -6.14 13.66
C PRO A 486 3.29 -6.02 12.17
N GLY A 487 2.55 -6.67 11.27
CA GLY A 487 2.83 -6.68 9.83
C GLY A 487 2.38 -5.42 9.11
N ILE A 488 1.35 -4.72 9.61
CA ILE A 488 0.72 -3.57 8.94
C ILE A 488 1.72 -2.49 8.52
N PRO A 489 2.65 -2.01 9.38
CA PRO A 489 3.60 -0.97 8.98
C PRO A 489 4.50 -1.39 7.82
N ILE A 490 4.95 -2.65 7.80
CA ILE A 490 5.80 -3.20 6.75
C ILE A 490 5.02 -3.29 5.43
N VAL A 491 3.78 -3.75 5.49
CA VAL A 491 2.89 -3.83 4.32
C VAL A 491 2.66 -2.44 3.73
N TYR A 492 2.34 -1.44 4.55
CA TYR A 492 2.14 -0.06 4.07
C TYR A 492 3.42 0.57 3.52
N ALA A 493 4.58 0.33 4.14
CA ALA A 493 5.86 0.75 3.59
C ALA A 493 6.12 0.11 2.21
N GLY A 494 5.81 -1.19 2.08
CA GLY A 494 5.88 -1.93 0.82
C GLY A 494 4.95 -1.34 -0.25
N PHE A 495 3.68 -1.08 0.07
CA PHE A 495 2.75 -0.44 -0.88
C PHE A 495 3.19 0.96 -1.30
N GLY A 496 3.66 1.79 -0.36
CA GLY A 496 4.18 3.12 -0.67
C GLY A 496 5.41 3.05 -1.58
N ALA A 497 6.34 2.14 -1.30
CA ALA A 497 7.49 1.89 -2.16
C ALA A 497 7.08 1.37 -3.55
N LEU A 498 6.07 0.49 -3.62
CA LEU A 498 5.56 -0.03 -4.88
C LEU A 498 4.97 1.08 -5.75
N MET A 499 4.12 1.95 -5.16
CA MET A 499 3.54 3.09 -5.87
C MET A 499 4.62 4.02 -6.41
N LEU A 500 5.56 4.43 -5.55
CA LEU A 500 6.66 5.33 -5.95
C LEU A 500 7.52 4.72 -7.05
N THR A 501 7.97 3.49 -6.88
CA THR A 501 8.86 2.81 -7.83
C THR A 501 8.15 2.51 -9.14
N THR A 502 6.84 2.25 -9.12
CA THR A 502 6.02 2.10 -10.33
C THR A 502 5.94 3.43 -11.09
N CYS A 503 5.73 4.58 -10.42
CA CYS A 503 5.78 5.88 -11.07
C CYS A 503 7.16 6.15 -11.71
N ILE A 504 8.25 5.89 -10.99
CA ILE A 504 9.62 6.03 -11.52
C ILE A 504 9.84 5.06 -12.69
N SER A 505 9.18 3.90 -12.68
CA SER A 505 9.28 2.91 -13.76
C SER A 505 8.74 3.41 -15.09
N TYR A 506 7.93 4.47 -15.14
CA TYR A 506 7.48 5.07 -16.40
C TYR A 506 8.55 5.98 -17.04
N LEU A 507 9.60 6.36 -16.31
CA LEU A 507 10.67 7.19 -16.88
C LEU A 507 11.45 6.43 -17.95
N SER A 508 11.50 6.98 -19.15
CA SER A 508 12.32 6.49 -20.26
C SER A 508 13.80 6.72 -20.01
N HIS A 509 14.61 5.70 -20.25
CA HIS A 509 16.05 5.81 -20.27
C HIS A 509 16.53 5.92 -21.71
N SER A 510 16.96 7.11 -22.09
CA SER A 510 17.43 7.46 -23.43
C SER A 510 18.95 7.64 -23.42
N GLN A 511 19.62 7.16 -24.46
CA GLN A 511 21.05 7.28 -24.69
C GLN A 511 21.28 7.85 -26.09
N ILE A 512 22.23 8.78 -26.21
CA ILE A 512 22.60 9.46 -27.45
C ILE A 512 24.11 9.37 -27.61
N TRP A 513 24.54 9.11 -28.84
CA TRP A 513 25.92 9.15 -29.28
C TRP A 513 26.04 10.15 -30.42
N ALA A 514 27.12 10.92 -30.43
CA ALA A 514 27.47 11.74 -31.59
C ALA A 514 28.97 11.65 -31.89
N LEU A 515 29.32 11.80 -33.15
CA LEU A 515 30.70 11.85 -33.64
C LEU A 515 30.86 13.01 -34.62
N GLN A 516 31.83 13.88 -34.35
CA GLN A 516 32.25 14.93 -35.26
C GLN A 516 33.14 14.32 -36.35
N ASP A 517 32.71 14.42 -37.61
CA ASP A 517 33.45 14.01 -38.79
C ASP A 517 33.61 15.21 -39.73
N GLY A 518 34.74 15.92 -39.62
CA GLY A 518 34.95 17.21 -40.27
C GLY A 518 33.91 18.24 -39.82
N SER A 519 33.14 18.78 -40.76
CA SER A 519 32.05 19.73 -40.49
C SER A 519 30.70 19.05 -40.23
N THR A 520 30.61 17.72 -40.28
CA THR A 520 29.36 16.98 -40.11
C THR A 520 29.31 16.32 -38.73
N VAL A 521 28.16 16.35 -38.06
CA VAL A 521 27.93 15.61 -36.81
C VAL A 521 27.01 14.44 -37.10
N VAL A 522 27.51 13.22 -36.93
CA VAL A 522 26.72 11.99 -37.05
C VAL A 522 26.14 11.66 -35.67
N ILE A 523 24.82 11.58 -35.57
CA ILE A 523 24.09 11.43 -34.31
C ILE A 523 23.31 10.13 -34.35
N GLY A 524 23.27 9.41 -33.24
CA GLY A 524 22.48 8.21 -33.08
C GLY A 524 21.94 8.11 -31.68
N GLY A 525 20.74 7.56 -31.53
CA GLY A 525 20.04 7.49 -30.27
C GLY A 525 19.29 6.19 -30.10
N LYS A 526 19.09 5.79 -28.85
CA LYS A 526 18.19 4.69 -28.49
C LYS A 526 17.50 4.97 -27.17
N THR A 527 16.31 4.43 -27.00
CA THR A 527 15.54 4.50 -25.75
C THR A 527 15.01 3.11 -25.38
N ASN A 528 14.80 2.86 -24.09
CA ASN A 528 14.18 1.60 -23.66
C ASN A 528 12.67 1.54 -23.88
N ARG A 529 11.99 2.69 -24.00
CA ARG A 529 10.53 2.81 -24.17
C ARG A 529 10.19 4.14 -24.85
N ALA A 530 8.91 4.35 -25.21
CA ALA A 530 8.43 5.58 -25.83
C ALA A 530 9.26 6.00 -27.06
N LYS A 531 9.50 5.05 -27.97
CA LYS A 531 10.40 5.24 -29.13
C LYS A 531 9.95 6.40 -30.03
N LEU A 532 8.64 6.52 -30.27
CA LEU A 532 8.09 7.60 -31.09
C LEU A 532 8.30 8.98 -30.46
N GLU A 533 7.94 9.14 -29.19
CA GLU A 533 8.16 10.40 -28.45
C GLU A 533 9.65 10.78 -28.41
N PHE A 534 10.53 9.79 -28.25
CA PHE A 534 11.97 10.01 -28.31
C PHE A 534 12.43 10.49 -29.69
N SER A 535 11.94 9.90 -30.79
CA SER A 535 12.26 10.37 -32.14
C SER A 535 11.76 11.80 -32.39
N GLU A 536 10.56 12.15 -31.94
CA GLU A 536 10.04 13.52 -32.04
C GLU A 536 10.82 14.51 -31.17
N GLU A 537 11.18 14.14 -29.94
CA GLU A 537 12.06 14.93 -29.07
C GLU A 537 13.40 15.16 -29.77
N MET A 538 14.00 14.11 -30.34
CA MET A 538 15.27 14.23 -31.06
C MET A 538 15.19 15.17 -32.25
N ASN A 539 14.21 15.02 -33.15
CA ASN A 539 14.06 15.94 -34.30
C ASN A 539 13.98 17.40 -33.85
N ARG A 540 13.13 17.68 -32.84
CA ARG A 540 13.00 19.03 -32.27
C ARG A 540 14.28 19.57 -31.62
N LEU A 541 15.14 18.68 -31.10
CA LEU A 541 16.44 19.05 -30.54
C LEU A 541 17.45 19.34 -31.63
N LEU A 542 17.47 18.52 -32.69
CA LEU A 542 18.39 18.66 -33.81
C LEU A 542 18.10 19.92 -34.62
N ASP A 543 16.83 20.29 -34.80
CA ASP A 543 16.41 21.54 -35.46
C ASP A 543 16.93 22.82 -34.76
N LYS A 544 17.35 22.71 -33.50
CA LYS A 544 17.89 23.84 -32.71
C LYS A 544 19.40 23.96 -32.80
N VAL A 545 20.08 22.99 -33.41
CA VAL A 545 21.54 23.01 -33.56
C VAL A 545 21.90 24.05 -34.63
N PRO A 546 22.70 25.08 -34.30
CA PRO A 546 23.09 26.10 -35.26
C PRO A 546 23.98 25.53 -36.36
N GLU A 547 23.81 26.02 -37.59
CA GLU A 547 24.71 25.71 -38.68
C GLU A 547 25.97 26.58 -38.63
N LEU A 548 27.13 25.95 -38.77
CA LEU A 548 28.44 26.55 -38.95
C LEU A 548 28.50 27.20 -40.33
N ILE A 549 28.26 28.51 -40.39
CA ILE A 549 28.44 29.29 -41.61
C ILE A 549 29.95 29.46 -41.86
N SER A 550 30.43 28.98 -43.01
CA SER A 550 31.83 29.20 -43.39
C SER A 550 32.04 30.68 -43.74
N VAL A 551 33.07 31.31 -43.15
CA VAL A 551 33.41 32.74 -43.31
C VAL A 551 33.71 33.14 -44.77
N ASN A 552 33.79 32.19 -45.71
CA ASN A 552 34.17 32.45 -47.10
C ASN A 552 33.01 32.87 -48.03
N GLU A 553 31.74 32.72 -47.66
CA GLU A 553 30.62 33.17 -48.52
C GLU A 553 30.48 34.70 -48.54
N ASN A 554 30.82 35.39 -47.45
CA ASN A 554 30.79 36.86 -47.39
C ASN A 554 31.86 37.55 -48.27
N LYS A 555 32.82 36.81 -48.83
CA LYS A 555 33.89 37.39 -49.66
C LYS A 555 33.54 37.38 -51.15
N ILE A 556 32.54 36.61 -51.59
CA ILE A 556 32.16 36.51 -53.01
C ILE A 556 31.19 37.65 -53.37
N ASP A 557 30.24 38.00 -52.49
CA ASP A 557 29.31 39.12 -52.73
C ASP A 557 30.00 40.49 -52.72
N SER A 558 31.09 40.65 -51.95
CA SER A 558 31.86 41.90 -51.93
C SER A 558 32.70 42.14 -53.21
N LYS A 559 32.89 41.12 -54.07
CA LYS A 559 33.63 41.25 -55.33
C LYS A 559 32.76 41.41 -56.57
N GLN A 560 31.46 41.17 -56.49
CA GLN A 560 30.53 41.42 -57.61
C GLN A 560 29.90 42.82 -57.59
N SER A 561 30.04 43.59 -56.50
CA SER A 561 29.62 45.01 -56.46
C SER A 561 30.74 46.00 -56.84
N ALA A 562 31.89 45.51 -57.30
CA ALA A 562 33.05 46.31 -57.69
C ALA A 562 33.58 45.91 -59.08
N THR A 563 32.69 45.97 -60.08
CA THR A 563 33.04 46.11 -61.51
C THR A 563 31.96 46.90 -62.20
#